data_AF-A0A1G5KM27-F1
#
_entry.id   AF-A0A1G5KM27-F1
#
_cell.length_a   1.000
_cell.length_b   1.000
_cell.length_c   1.000
_cell.angle_alpha   90.00
_cell.angle_beta   90.00
_cell.angle_gamma   90.00
#
_symmetry.space_group_name_H-M   'P 1'
#
loop_
_entity.id
_entity.type
_entity.pdbx_description
1 polymer ?
#
loop_
_entity_poly.entity_id
_entity_poly.type
_entity_poly.pdbx_seq_one_letter_code
_entity_poly.pdbx_strand_id
1 'polypeptide(L)'
;MTDFIRTGRLFRVVGFNPSHRQLFLRSEATLVDRTTTRIEIYIGHVELMLLQPYYRKGIHIRCANPDEFAVLKERHGLEPSDAEYTWMLDPDGGSFVIGSNPSWREAEYALMGDRESLYDLSKPWPPDFPVETGNVG
;
A
#
# COMPACT_ATOMS: atom_id res chain seq x y z
N MET A 1 12.23 -1.99 -5.20
CA MET A 1 11.92 -0.86 -6.12
C MET A 1 11.83 0.34 -5.23
N THR A 2 12.54 1.42 -5.53
CA THR A 2 12.61 2.54 -4.59
C THR A 2 11.25 3.18 -4.36
N ASP A 3 10.47 3.32 -5.43
CA ASP A 3 9.15 3.92 -5.42
C ASP A 3 8.12 2.97 -6.06
N PHE A 4 6.88 3.01 -5.58
CA PHE A 4 5.72 2.42 -6.22
C PHE A 4 4.70 3.50 -6.56
N ILE A 5 4.53 3.75 -7.86
CA ILE A 5 3.64 4.78 -8.37
C ILE A 5 2.54 4.11 -9.19
N ARG A 6 1.29 4.41 -8.84
CA ARG A 6 0.10 4.03 -9.61
C ARG A 6 -0.86 5.21 -9.63
N THR A 7 -0.93 5.90 -10.76
CA THR A 7 -1.82 7.03 -10.97
C THR A 7 -3.10 6.62 -11.72
N GLY A 8 -4.13 7.46 -11.66
CA GLY A 8 -5.36 7.23 -12.43
C GLY A 8 -6.22 6.07 -11.92
N ARG A 9 -6.00 5.64 -10.67
CA ARG A 9 -6.75 4.56 -10.02
C ARG A 9 -7.20 4.99 -8.64
N LEU A 10 -8.40 4.60 -8.23
CA LEU A 10 -8.84 4.76 -6.84
C LEU A 10 -8.17 3.71 -5.95
N PHE A 11 -7.49 4.16 -4.89
CA PHE A 11 -7.11 3.29 -3.77
C PHE A 11 -7.93 3.61 -2.52
N ARG A 12 -8.24 2.59 -1.74
CA ARG A 12 -8.89 2.70 -0.43
C ARG A 12 -8.24 1.79 0.60
N VAL A 13 -8.37 2.16 1.87
CA VAL A 13 -8.09 1.25 2.99
C VAL A 13 -9.16 0.17 3.01
N VAL A 14 -8.76 -1.10 2.90
CA VAL A 14 -9.69 -2.25 2.95
C VAL A 14 -9.58 -3.04 4.24
N GLY A 15 -8.50 -2.87 4.99
CA GLY A 15 -8.33 -3.53 6.27
C GLY A 15 -7.17 -2.97 7.05
N PHE A 16 -7.36 -2.91 8.36
CA PHE A 16 -6.29 -2.79 9.33
C PHE A 16 -6.52 -3.86 10.40
N ASN A 17 -5.52 -4.70 10.64
CA ASN A 17 -5.55 -5.71 11.69
C ASN A 17 -4.62 -5.27 12.83
N PRO A 18 -5.16 -4.71 13.93
CA PRO A 18 -4.33 -4.19 15.02
C PRO A 18 -3.50 -5.27 15.71
N SER A 19 -4.06 -6.47 15.91
CA SER A 19 -3.38 -7.58 16.59
C SER A 19 -2.15 -8.07 15.83
N HIS A 20 -2.16 -7.96 14.51
CA HIS A 20 -1.04 -8.34 13.64
C HIS A 20 -0.27 -7.13 13.11
N ARG A 21 -0.72 -5.91 13.41
CA ARG A 21 -0.16 -4.63 12.94
C ARG A 21 -0.03 -4.58 11.41
N GLN A 22 -1.12 -4.96 10.71
CA GLN A 22 -1.13 -5.07 9.25
C GLN A 22 -2.10 -4.08 8.63
N LEU A 23 -1.65 -3.34 7.62
CA LEU A 23 -2.45 -2.44 6.80
C LEU A 23 -2.59 -3.00 5.38
N PHE A 24 -3.81 -2.91 4.85
CA PHE A 24 -4.14 -3.30 3.49
C PHE A 24 -4.79 -2.15 2.73
N LEU A 25 -4.21 -1.80 1.59
CA LEU A 25 -4.80 -0.87 0.62
C LEU A 25 -5.16 -1.65 -0.64
N ARG A 26 -6.22 -1.23 -1.32
CA ARG A 26 -6.67 -1.89 -2.55
C ARG A 26 -7.13 -0.89 -3.60
N SER A 27 -6.78 -1.17 -4.85
CA SER A 27 -7.44 -0.63 -6.03
C SER A 27 -8.17 -1.75 -6.76
N GLU A 28 -9.46 -1.56 -7.02
CA GLU A 28 -10.29 -2.52 -7.74
C GLU A 28 -10.14 -2.34 -9.26
N ALA A 29 -10.52 -3.38 -10.01
CA ALA A 29 -10.72 -3.29 -11.45
C ALA A 29 -12.04 -2.58 -11.72
N THR A 30 -12.01 -1.26 -11.93
CA THR A 30 -13.23 -0.48 -12.24
C THR A 30 -13.19 0.03 -13.68
N LEU A 31 -14.36 0.09 -14.32
CA LEU A 31 -14.50 0.70 -15.65
C LEU A 31 -14.13 2.20 -15.65
N VAL A 32 -14.31 2.87 -14.51
CA VAL A 32 -13.94 4.28 -14.33
C VAL A 32 -12.42 4.45 -14.40
N ASP A 33 -11.67 3.56 -13.77
CA ASP A 33 -10.20 3.56 -13.76
C ASP A 33 -9.60 2.91 -15.03
N ARG A 34 -10.45 2.44 -15.95
CA ARG A 34 -10.09 1.77 -17.23
C ARG A 34 -9.04 0.66 -17.07
N THR A 35 -9.17 -0.12 -16.00
CA THR A 35 -8.27 -1.22 -15.67
C THR A 35 -9.03 -2.51 -15.40
N THR A 36 -8.43 -3.62 -15.79
CA THR A 36 -8.94 -4.98 -15.60
C THR A 36 -8.28 -5.69 -14.40
N THR A 37 -7.16 -5.14 -13.92
CA THR A 37 -6.40 -5.69 -12.80
C THR A 37 -6.89 -5.14 -11.47
N ARG A 38 -6.72 -5.92 -10.39
CA ARG A 38 -6.77 -5.48 -9.00
C ARG A 38 -5.35 -5.29 -8.50
N ILE A 39 -5.13 -4.27 -7.67
CA ILE A 39 -3.88 -4.07 -6.94
C ILE A 39 -4.17 -4.16 -5.44
N GLU A 40 -3.37 -4.93 -4.71
CA GLU A 40 -3.34 -4.91 -3.25
C GLU A 40 -1.95 -4.52 -2.75
N ILE A 41 -1.92 -3.67 -1.73
CA ILE A 41 -0.71 -3.29 -1.03
C ILE A 41 -0.84 -3.73 0.42
N TYR A 42 0.21 -4.36 0.91
CA TYR A 42 0.36 -4.84 2.28
C TYR A 42 1.52 -4.12 2.95
N ILE A 43 1.27 -3.59 4.15
CA ILE A 43 2.31 -3.03 5.04
C ILE A 43 2.17 -3.71 6.40
N GLY A 44 3.22 -4.40 6.83
CA GLY A 44 3.30 -5.06 8.13
C GLY A 44 3.95 -4.18 9.19
N HIS A 45 3.92 -4.63 10.45
CA HIS A 45 4.55 -3.94 11.59
C HIS A 45 4.19 -2.46 11.70
N VAL A 46 2.94 -2.11 11.39
CA VAL A 46 2.45 -0.73 11.44
C VAL A 46 2.53 -0.20 12.87
N GLU A 47 3.27 0.87 13.09
CA GLU A 47 3.42 1.57 14.38
C GLU A 47 2.47 2.77 14.44
N LEU A 48 2.51 3.59 13.41
CA LEU A 48 1.76 4.83 13.28
C LEU A 48 1.34 5.02 11.83
N MET A 49 0.16 5.60 11.62
CA MET A 49 -0.33 5.91 10.29
C MET A 49 -1.24 7.13 10.31
N LEU A 50 -1.12 7.95 9.27
CA LEU A 50 -2.08 9.00 8.93
C LEU A 50 -2.52 8.75 7.49
N LEU A 51 -3.78 8.35 7.33
CA LEU A 51 -4.30 7.89 6.04
C LEU A 51 -5.43 8.78 5.54
N GLN A 52 -5.52 8.95 4.24
CA GLN A 52 -6.75 9.38 3.60
C GLN A 52 -7.75 8.21 3.54
N PRO A 53 -9.07 8.47 3.64
CA PRO A 53 -10.06 7.42 3.44
C PRO A 53 -10.04 6.89 1.99
N TYR A 54 -9.68 7.75 1.03
CA TYR A 54 -9.63 7.44 -0.40
C TYR A 54 -8.51 8.21 -1.09
N TYR A 55 -7.68 7.51 -1.86
CA TYR A 55 -6.67 8.10 -2.74
C TYR A 55 -7.19 8.09 -4.17
N ARG A 56 -7.94 9.13 -4.54
CA ARG A 56 -8.69 9.18 -5.81
C ARG A 56 -7.81 9.33 -7.05
N LYS A 57 -6.62 9.91 -6.90
CA LYS A 57 -5.68 10.17 -8.01
C LYS A 57 -4.64 9.06 -8.18
N GLY A 58 -4.71 8.02 -7.38
CA GLY A 58 -3.67 7.02 -7.27
C GLY A 58 -2.87 7.14 -5.97
N ILE A 59 -1.84 6.31 -5.86
CA ILE A 59 -0.94 6.27 -4.72
C ILE A 59 0.51 6.43 -5.19
N HIS A 60 1.32 7.07 -4.36
CA HIS A 60 2.76 7.17 -4.53
C HIS A 60 3.40 6.70 -3.24
N ILE A 61 3.88 5.46 -3.23
CA ILE A 61 4.56 4.88 -2.08
C ILE A 61 6.06 5.02 -2.26
N ARG A 62 6.70 5.71 -1.33
CA ARG A 62 8.15 5.84 -1.27
C ARG A 62 8.59 6.12 0.17
N CYS A 63 9.88 5.95 0.44
CA CYS A 63 10.43 6.38 1.71
C CYS A 63 10.31 7.92 1.85
N ALA A 64 10.05 8.40 3.06
CA ALA A 64 10.05 9.82 3.37
C ALA A 64 11.46 10.39 3.15
N ASN A 65 11.53 11.55 2.50
CA ASN A 65 12.81 12.25 2.41
C ASN A 65 13.15 12.91 3.78
N PRO A 66 14.41 13.35 3.99
CA PRO A 66 14.82 13.92 5.27
C PRO A 66 13.98 15.12 5.75
N ASP A 67 13.56 15.99 4.83
CA ASP A 67 12.77 17.18 5.16
C ASP A 67 11.35 16.81 5.59
N GLU A 68 10.71 15.89 4.86
CA GLU A 68 9.40 15.34 5.20
C GLU A 68 9.44 14.62 6.54
N PHE A 69 10.45 13.78 6.76
CA PHE A 69 10.62 13.06 8.01
C PHE A 69 10.82 14.03 9.18
N ALA A 70 11.59 15.10 9.01
CA ALA A 70 11.77 16.11 10.05
C ALA A 70 10.44 16.74 10.49
N VAL A 71 9.56 17.06 9.54
CA VAL A 71 8.20 17.58 9.83
C VAL A 71 7.35 16.55 10.56
N LEU A 72 7.38 15.28 10.13
CA LEU A 72 6.62 14.21 10.78
C LEU A 72 7.15 13.95 12.20
N LYS A 73 8.47 13.96 12.37
CA LYS A 73 9.16 13.81 13.64
C LYS A 73 8.73 14.86 14.65
N GLU A 74 8.77 16.14 14.26
CA GLU A 74 8.35 17.23 15.14
C GLU A 74 6.86 17.15 15.47
N ARG A 75 6.02 16.86 14.49
CA ARG A 75 4.56 16.85 14.65
C ARG A 75 4.03 15.65 15.44
N HIS A 76 4.66 14.48 15.29
CA HIS A 76 4.15 13.21 15.80
C HIS A 76 5.07 12.58 16.85
N GLY A 77 6.20 13.20 17.19
CA GLY A 77 7.13 12.70 18.20
C GLY A 77 7.84 11.41 17.78
N LEU A 78 8.28 11.33 16.52
CA LEU A 78 8.93 10.13 15.97
C LEU A 78 10.38 9.99 16.46
N GLU A 79 10.87 8.76 16.52
CA GLU A 79 12.27 8.49 16.84
C GLU A 79 13.11 8.55 15.56
N PRO A 80 14.39 8.97 15.61
CA PRO A 80 15.25 9.01 14.43
C PRO A 80 15.35 7.67 13.67
N SER A 81 15.21 6.55 14.38
CA SER A 81 15.20 5.20 13.81
C SER A 81 14.02 4.93 12.88
N ASP A 82 12.94 5.71 12.98
CA ASP A 82 11.73 5.51 12.18
C ASP A 82 11.89 6.02 10.75
N ALA A 83 12.95 6.78 10.46
CA ALA A 83 13.17 7.42 9.17
C ALA A 83 13.17 6.41 8.00
N GLU A 84 13.86 5.28 8.18
CA GLU A 84 13.99 4.23 7.15
C GLU A 84 12.70 3.43 6.94
N TYR A 85 11.75 3.55 7.87
CA TYR A 85 10.49 2.81 7.89
C TYR A 85 9.27 3.73 7.70
N THR A 86 9.50 5.01 7.41
CA THR A 86 8.42 5.98 7.17
C THR A 86 8.12 6.06 5.69
N TRP A 87 6.95 5.55 5.30
CA TRP A 87 6.48 5.49 3.93
C TRP A 87 5.43 6.57 3.68
N MET A 88 5.71 7.46 2.73
CA MET A 88 4.73 8.42 2.21
C MET A 88 3.82 7.70 1.23
N LEU A 89 2.52 8.00 1.24
CA LEU A 89 1.52 7.38 0.35
C LEU A 89 0.95 8.33 -0.70
N ASP A 90 1.08 9.64 -0.47
CA ASP A 90 0.54 10.69 -1.33
C ASP A 90 1.69 11.62 -1.77
N PRO A 91 1.83 11.96 -3.06
CA PRO A 91 2.79 12.96 -3.51
C PRO A 91 2.64 14.32 -2.82
N ASP A 92 1.43 14.69 -2.40
CA ASP A 92 1.14 16.00 -1.79
C ASP A 92 1.41 16.04 -0.26
N GLY A 93 2.04 14.99 0.30
CA GLY A 93 2.77 15.05 1.57
C GLY A 93 1.95 14.93 2.86
N GLY A 94 0.71 14.46 2.80
CA GLY A 94 -0.17 14.36 3.99
C GLY A 94 -0.32 12.97 4.60
N SER A 95 -0.18 11.91 3.80
CA SER A 95 -0.43 10.54 4.24
C SER A 95 0.85 9.74 4.37
N PHE A 96 1.01 9.08 5.52
CA PHE A 96 2.18 8.28 5.83
C PHE A 96 1.85 7.05 6.67
N VAL A 97 2.75 6.09 6.65
CA VAL A 97 2.74 4.88 7.48
C VAL A 97 4.14 4.59 7.95
N ILE A 98 4.31 4.31 9.24
CA ILE A 98 5.54 3.76 9.79
C ILE A 98 5.37 2.25 9.91
N GLY A 99 6.20 1.48 9.22
CA GLY A 99 6.14 0.02 9.21
C GLY A 99 7.15 -0.63 8.27
N SER A 100 7.03 -1.95 8.10
CA SER A 100 7.90 -2.71 7.19
C SER A 100 7.73 -2.31 5.72
N ASN A 101 8.70 -2.68 4.89
CA ASN A 101 8.69 -2.46 3.45
C ASN A 101 7.33 -2.83 2.81
N PRO A 102 6.66 -1.86 2.16
CA PRO A 102 5.41 -2.10 1.46
C PRO A 102 5.58 -3.19 0.41
N SER A 103 4.70 -4.18 0.47
CA SER A 103 4.59 -5.23 -0.53
C SER A 103 3.37 -4.94 -1.40
N TRP A 104 3.44 -5.22 -2.68
CA TRP A 104 2.29 -5.09 -3.57
C TRP A 104 2.12 -6.31 -4.47
N ARG A 105 0.87 -6.57 -4.85
CA ARG A 105 0.48 -7.56 -5.86
C ARG A 105 -0.51 -6.94 -6.83
N GLU A 106 -0.39 -7.29 -8.10
CA GLU A 106 -1.31 -6.87 -9.16
C GLU A 106 -1.69 -8.09 -10.01
N ALA A 107 -2.99 -8.30 -10.23
CA ALA A 107 -3.48 -9.44 -11.00
C ALA A 107 -4.89 -9.19 -11.57
N GLU A 108 -5.28 -9.89 -12.65
CA GLU A 108 -6.61 -9.77 -13.28
C GLU A 108 -7.74 -10.22 -12.34
N TYR A 109 -8.65 -9.30 -11.97
CA TYR A 109 -9.66 -9.61 -10.96
C TYR A 109 -10.60 -10.76 -11.37
N ALA A 110 -10.97 -10.81 -12.65
CA ALA A 110 -11.85 -11.84 -13.20
C ALA A 110 -11.28 -13.27 -13.05
N LEU A 111 -9.96 -13.40 -12.88
CA LEU A 111 -9.27 -14.69 -12.76
C LEU A 111 -9.03 -15.08 -11.29
N MET A 112 -9.47 -14.27 -10.32
CA MET A 112 -9.33 -14.57 -8.89
C MET A 112 -10.28 -15.67 -8.39
N GLY A 113 -11.28 -16.09 -9.18
CA GLY A 113 -12.25 -17.10 -8.76
C GLY A 113 -13.01 -16.68 -7.50
N ASP A 114 -12.98 -17.53 -6.46
CA ASP A 114 -13.62 -17.28 -5.15
C ASP A 114 -12.68 -16.61 -4.12
N ARG A 115 -11.50 -16.14 -4.54
CA ARG A 115 -10.52 -15.48 -3.69
C ARG A 115 -10.91 -14.03 -3.42
N GLU A 116 -10.94 -13.64 -2.15
CA GLU A 116 -11.27 -12.26 -1.76
C GLU A 116 -10.04 -11.34 -1.69
N SER A 117 -8.83 -11.89 -1.54
CA SER A 117 -7.57 -11.14 -1.45
C SER A 117 -6.41 -11.79 -2.21
N LEU A 118 -5.58 -10.96 -2.86
CA LEU A 118 -4.30 -11.37 -3.46
C LEU A 118 -3.30 -11.86 -2.40
N TYR A 119 -3.48 -11.50 -1.12
CA TYR A 119 -2.69 -11.96 0.03
C TYR A 119 -3.34 -13.09 0.83
N ASP A 120 -4.41 -13.72 0.33
CA ASP A 120 -4.96 -14.94 0.94
C ASP A 120 -3.98 -16.11 0.81
N LEU A 121 -3.23 -16.39 1.88
CA LEU A 121 -2.26 -17.48 1.96
C LEU A 121 -2.90 -18.83 2.29
N SER A 122 -4.19 -18.87 2.61
CA SER A 122 -4.91 -20.12 2.91
C SER A 122 -5.17 -20.96 1.65
N LYS A 123 -5.13 -20.31 0.48
CA LYS A 123 -5.30 -20.93 -0.84
C LYS A 123 -3.99 -20.86 -1.64
N PRO A 124 -3.62 -21.92 -2.37
CA PRO A 124 -2.49 -21.84 -3.30
C PRO A 124 -2.78 -20.79 -4.39
N TRP A 125 -1.71 -20.25 -4.99
CA TRP A 125 -1.86 -19.38 -6.15
C TRP A 125 -2.21 -20.24 -7.38
N PRO A 126 -3.24 -19.88 -8.18
CA PRO A 126 -3.56 -20.62 -9.39
C PRO A 126 -2.40 -20.55 -10.40
N PRO A 127 -1.90 -21.68 -10.94
CA PRO A 127 -0.70 -21.71 -11.77
C PRO A 127 -0.86 -20.97 -13.12
N ASP A 128 -2.08 -20.93 -13.67
CA ASP A 128 -2.38 -20.26 -14.95
C ASP A 128 -2.68 -18.76 -14.79
N PHE A 129 -2.61 -18.24 -13.57
CA PHE A 129 -3.01 -16.86 -13.27
C PHE A 129 -1.79 -15.95 -13.08
N PRO A 130 -1.45 -15.10 -14.06
CA PRO A 130 -0.31 -14.20 -13.93
C PRO A 130 -0.55 -13.21 -12.79
N VAL A 131 0.47 -13.07 -11.95
CA VAL A 131 0.53 -12.07 -10.86
C VAL A 131 1.85 -11.34 -10.93
N GLU A 132 1.77 -10.03 -10.93
CA GLU A 132 2.92 -9.19 -10.66
C GLU A 132 3.01 -8.96 -9.15
N THR A 133 4.22 -9.01 -8.62
CA THR A 133 4.49 -8.77 -7.20
C THR A 133 5.78 -7.98 -7.05
N GLY A 134 5.87 -7.21 -5.98
CA GLY A 134 7.10 -6.53 -5.66
C GLY A 134 7.11 -5.93 -4.26
N ASN A 135 8.26 -5.35 -3.92
CA ASN A 135 8.50 -4.66 -2.66
C ASN A 135 9.03 -3.25 -2.93
N VAL A 136 8.62 -2.32 -2.07
CA VAL A 136 9.14 -0.95 -2.02
C VAL A 136 10.29 -0.91 -1.02
N GLY A 137 11.44 -0.40 -1.46
CA GLY A 137 12.73 -0.50 -0.76
C GLY A 137 13.89 -0.35 -1.73
#